data_AF-A0A367KCX4-F1
#
_entry.id   AF-A0A367KCX4-F1
#
_cell.length_a   1.000
_cell.length_b   1.000
_cell.length_c   1.000
_cell.angle_alpha   90.00
_cell.angle_beta   90.00
_cell.angle_gamma   90.00
#
_symmetry.space_group_name_H-M   'P 1'
#
loop_
_entity.id
_entity.type
_entity.pdbx_description
1 polymer ?
#
loop_
_entity_poly.entity_id
_entity_poly.type
_entity_poly.pdbx_seq_one_letter_code
_entity_poly.pdbx_strand_id
1 'polypeptide(L)'
;MQKQKHLQQRPTTASPAPPTLNVSSSSHSDSFRHGDSDTSLFEKSSKQTTTTIKDSIIDASQTILFTTTSLKRTVGRCISYTDNDNLQATFTPILTKAKAATERLGQILDLIEDDKETVHNLIQSTAQCISALKELCYILTTRLSIIVQGLDSKFSRHLLIHLYSATVDIKEAWQIISPYLTIDPLSIVSNKASSFRNRSDSEAHSPFVSPLCSPYRDNKQLYTCLKNAVTGSFHVLNTLQQSIEETLNSSVIPSLERKLKELLRQAQYVTDLAHKLDKSIDSRINKDEYFVNKQQNRKFWEDTSIYLKAMVSLMTLIRSISKEEDFVWPRTVKQGCLYVTRITAEVAKLWNNSSTFAQDGFFLGKTERSTSISEQDIPMPRRNT
;
A
#
# COMPACT_ATOMS: atom_id res chain seq x y z
N MET A 1 10.96 -63.16 -34.59
CA MET A 1 10.81 -63.71 -35.96
C MET A 1 9.40 -63.34 -36.40
N GLN A 2 9.06 -62.74 -37.54
CA GLN A 2 9.74 -62.48 -38.81
C GLN A 2 9.10 -61.23 -39.49
N LYS A 3 9.90 -60.56 -40.31
CA LYS A 3 9.59 -59.44 -41.22
C LYS A 3 8.60 -59.81 -42.34
N GLN A 4 7.83 -58.84 -42.81
CA GLN A 4 7.49 -58.59 -44.23
C GLN A 4 6.90 -57.17 -44.36
N LYS A 5 7.58 -56.14 -44.86
CA LYS A 5 7.96 -55.78 -46.25
C LYS A 5 6.80 -55.79 -47.26
N HIS A 6 6.28 -54.60 -47.57
CA HIS A 6 5.78 -54.30 -48.91
C HIS A 6 6.21 -52.91 -49.39
N LEU A 7 6.88 -52.93 -50.54
CA LEU A 7 7.30 -51.83 -51.41
C LEU A 7 6.28 -51.76 -52.56
N GLN A 8 5.80 -50.59 -52.97
CA GLN A 8 5.56 -50.24 -54.39
C GLN A 8 5.22 -48.74 -54.47
N GLN A 9 6.20 -47.88 -54.82
CA GLN A 9 6.43 -47.24 -56.13
C GLN A 9 5.66 -45.94 -56.41
N ARG A 10 6.48 -44.97 -56.82
CA ARG A 10 6.26 -43.58 -57.22
C ARG A 10 5.64 -43.51 -58.63
N PRO A 11 4.93 -42.42 -58.95
CA PRO A 11 5.33 -41.66 -60.14
C PRO A 11 5.54 -40.18 -59.86
N THR A 12 6.55 -39.67 -60.56
CA THR A 12 6.97 -38.28 -60.76
C THR A 12 5.95 -37.46 -61.54
N THR A 13 5.63 -36.24 -61.10
CA THR A 13 5.31 -35.11 -62.00
C THR A 13 5.54 -33.75 -61.30
N ALA A 14 6.41 -32.96 -61.91
CA ALA A 14 6.39 -31.51 -62.07
C ALA A 14 6.13 -30.59 -60.87
N SER A 15 7.19 -29.88 -60.49
CA SER A 15 7.22 -28.66 -59.68
C SER A 15 6.58 -27.48 -60.44
N PRO A 16 5.70 -26.67 -59.82
CA PRO A 16 5.46 -25.30 -60.25
C PRO A 16 6.34 -24.34 -59.43
N ALA A 17 6.97 -23.41 -60.13
CA ALA A 17 7.81 -22.35 -59.59
C ALA A 17 7.03 -21.37 -58.67
N PRO A 18 7.69 -20.69 -57.72
CA PRO A 18 7.06 -19.66 -56.90
C PRO A 18 6.71 -18.41 -57.74
N PRO A 19 5.58 -17.73 -57.47
CA PRO A 19 5.23 -16.50 -58.16
C PRO A 19 6.18 -15.37 -57.75
N THR A 20 6.88 -14.82 -58.74
CA THR A 20 7.61 -13.55 -58.64
C THR A 20 6.61 -12.41 -58.49
N LEU A 21 6.62 -11.75 -57.33
CA LEU A 21 5.89 -10.51 -57.10
C LEU A 21 6.59 -9.37 -57.86
N ASN A 22 6.06 -9.05 -59.03
CA ASN A 22 6.44 -7.89 -59.82
C ASN A 22 5.62 -6.69 -59.31
N VAL A 23 6.20 -5.89 -58.40
CA VAL A 23 5.60 -4.62 -57.96
C VAL A 23 5.93 -3.58 -59.02
N SER A 24 5.04 -3.45 -60.00
CA SER A 24 5.04 -2.33 -60.94
C SER A 24 4.58 -1.07 -60.21
N SER A 25 5.50 -0.12 -60.08
CA SER A 25 5.25 1.26 -59.71
C SER A 25 4.40 1.93 -60.80
N SER A 26 3.08 1.99 -60.59
CA SER A 26 2.20 2.89 -61.35
C SER A 26 2.07 4.21 -60.59
N SER A 27 2.84 5.18 -61.04
CA SER A 27 2.59 6.61 -60.85
C SER A 27 1.24 6.98 -61.47
N HIS A 28 0.24 7.23 -60.64
CA HIS A 28 -0.90 8.06 -61.03
C HIS A 28 -1.12 9.12 -59.95
N SER A 29 -0.82 10.33 -60.39
CA SER A 29 -1.14 11.62 -59.80
C SER A 29 -2.62 11.73 -59.52
N ASP A 30 -2.98 12.01 -58.26
CA ASP A 30 -4.16 12.80 -57.98
C ASP A 30 -3.82 13.94 -57.03
N SER A 31 -4.23 15.11 -57.52
CA SER A 31 -3.90 16.43 -57.05
C SER A 31 -4.88 16.81 -55.94
N PHE A 32 -4.40 16.91 -54.71
CA PHE A 32 -5.08 17.69 -53.67
C PHE A 32 -4.16 18.77 -53.14
N ARG A 33 -4.67 19.98 -53.28
CA ARG A 33 -3.99 21.27 -53.12
C ARG A 33 -3.60 21.57 -51.68
N HIS A 34 -2.42 22.17 -51.57
CA HIS A 34 -1.93 23.15 -50.61
C HIS A 34 -2.85 23.56 -49.45
N GLY A 35 -2.31 23.34 -48.25
CA GLY A 35 -2.42 24.22 -47.10
C GLY A 35 -1.08 24.24 -46.39
N ASP A 36 -0.16 25.08 -46.86
CA ASP A 36 1.13 25.36 -46.23
C ASP A 36 0.90 26.04 -44.88
N SER A 37 1.48 25.47 -43.81
CA SER A 37 1.89 26.20 -42.61
C SER A 37 2.86 25.33 -41.80
N ASP A 38 4.14 25.57 -42.08
CA ASP A 38 5.24 25.63 -41.12
C ASP A 38 5.44 24.46 -40.15
N THR A 39 6.03 23.39 -40.68
CA THR A 39 6.99 22.57 -39.93
C THR A 39 8.29 23.34 -39.73
N SER A 40 8.33 24.21 -38.73
CA SER A 40 9.59 24.73 -38.18
C SER A 40 9.51 24.79 -36.65
N LEU A 41 10.66 24.64 -36.01
CA LEU A 41 10.91 24.82 -34.57
C LEU A 41 10.59 23.65 -33.61
N PHE A 42 11.21 22.49 -33.82
CA PHE A 42 11.65 21.63 -32.71
C PHE A 42 12.94 22.19 -32.09
N GLU A 43 12.85 23.42 -31.58
CA GLU A 43 13.86 24.03 -30.71
C GLU A 43 13.13 24.72 -29.55
N LYS A 44 12.44 23.92 -28.73
CA LYS A 44 11.90 24.39 -27.45
C LYS A 44 12.83 23.96 -26.32
N SER A 45 13.86 24.79 -26.18
CA SER A 45 14.36 25.33 -24.91
C SER A 45 13.80 24.65 -23.66
N SER A 46 14.70 23.98 -22.94
CA SER A 46 14.59 23.61 -21.54
C SER A 46 14.40 24.87 -20.67
N LYS A 47 13.21 25.46 -20.72
CA LYS A 47 12.71 26.36 -19.69
C LYS A 47 12.03 25.48 -18.67
N GLN A 48 12.70 25.31 -17.54
CA GLN A 48 12.17 24.72 -16.33
C GLN A 48 11.01 25.61 -15.84
N THR A 49 9.83 25.44 -16.45
CA THR A 49 8.58 26.05 -16.04
C THR A 49 8.29 25.52 -14.65
N THR A 50 8.19 26.42 -13.68
CA THR A 50 7.58 26.15 -12.38
C THR A 50 6.14 25.70 -12.63
N THR A 51 5.94 24.40 -12.81
CA THR A 51 4.61 23.77 -12.96
C THR A 51 3.83 24.12 -11.72
N THR A 52 2.68 24.79 -11.89
CA THR A 52 1.83 25.07 -10.75
C THR A 52 1.24 23.75 -10.26
N ILE A 53 0.90 23.68 -8.96
CA ILE A 53 0.22 22.51 -8.38
C ILE A 53 -1.08 22.18 -9.15
N LYS A 54 -1.75 23.21 -9.66
CA LYS A 54 -2.96 23.03 -10.48
C LYS A 54 -2.63 22.28 -11.78
N ASP A 55 -1.56 22.66 -12.48
CA ASP A 55 -1.17 22.02 -13.74
C ASP A 55 -0.85 20.53 -13.54
N SER A 56 -0.17 20.17 -12.45
CA SER A 56 0.14 18.77 -12.17
C SER A 56 -1.11 17.95 -11.83
N ILE A 57 -2.09 18.53 -11.14
CA ILE A 57 -3.39 17.88 -10.87
C ILE A 57 -4.17 17.66 -12.16
N ILE A 58 -4.17 18.65 -13.06
CA ILE A 58 -4.83 18.54 -14.36
C ILE A 58 -4.18 17.45 -15.20
N ASP A 59 -2.85 17.44 -15.31
CA ASP A 59 -2.08 16.45 -16.05
C ASP A 59 -2.31 15.02 -15.51
N ALA A 60 -2.27 14.86 -14.17
CA ALA A 60 -2.60 13.60 -13.52
C ALA A 60 -4.04 13.14 -13.84
N SER A 61 -5.00 14.06 -13.85
CA SER A 61 -6.40 13.77 -14.12
C SER A 61 -6.64 13.39 -15.58
N GLN A 62 -5.97 14.06 -16.53
CA GLN A 62 -5.99 13.71 -17.95
C GLN A 62 -5.36 12.34 -18.20
N THR A 63 -4.24 12.05 -17.53
CA THR A 63 -3.59 10.74 -17.55
C THR A 63 -4.54 9.64 -17.08
N ILE A 64 -5.26 9.84 -15.98
CA ILE A 64 -6.28 8.90 -15.49
C ILE A 64 -7.46 8.76 -16.45
N LEU A 65 -7.93 9.86 -17.04
CA LEU A 65 -9.01 9.83 -18.03
C LEU A 65 -8.64 8.95 -19.24
N PHE A 66 -7.43 9.16 -19.78
CA PHE A 66 -6.88 8.38 -20.89
C PHE A 66 -6.71 6.91 -20.49
N THR A 67 -6.06 6.66 -19.37
CA THR A 67 -5.79 5.31 -18.85
C THR A 67 -7.08 4.53 -18.63
N THR A 68 -8.09 5.15 -18.01
CA THR A 68 -9.39 4.52 -17.76
C THR A 68 -10.10 4.18 -19.05
N THR A 69 -10.12 5.11 -20.01
CA THR A 69 -10.75 4.92 -21.31
C THR A 69 -10.09 3.79 -22.09
N SER A 70 -8.75 3.78 -22.11
CA SER A 70 -7.93 2.80 -22.79
C SER A 70 -8.11 1.40 -22.20
N LEU A 71 -7.92 1.25 -20.89
CA LEU A 71 -8.03 -0.05 -20.23
C LEU A 71 -9.44 -0.62 -20.29
N LYS A 72 -10.48 0.20 -20.06
CA LYS A 72 -11.88 -0.22 -20.19
C LYS A 72 -12.17 -0.74 -21.59
N ARG A 73 -11.72 -0.04 -22.64
CA ARG A 73 -11.90 -0.48 -24.04
C ARG A 73 -11.19 -1.80 -24.30
N THR A 74 -9.94 -1.94 -23.86
CA THR A 74 -9.16 -3.17 -24.06
C THR A 74 -9.79 -4.36 -23.34
N VAL A 75 -10.20 -4.19 -22.08
CA VAL A 75 -10.88 -5.23 -21.30
C VAL A 75 -12.22 -5.59 -21.93
N GLY A 76 -13.04 -4.60 -22.31
CA GLY A 76 -14.33 -4.83 -22.98
C GLY A 76 -14.19 -5.63 -24.28
N ARG A 77 -13.17 -5.32 -25.10
CA ARG A 77 -12.86 -6.10 -26.31
C ARG A 77 -12.46 -7.53 -25.99
N CYS A 78 -11.58 -7.72 -25.01
CA CYS A 78 -11.15 -9.06 -24.59
C CYS A 78 -12.33 -9.92 -24.16
N ILE A 79 -13.24 -9.36 -23.37
CA ILE A 79 -14.44 -10.05 -22.89
C ILE A 79 -15.39 -10.36 -24.06
N SER A 80 -15.56 -9.44 -25.02
CA SER A 80 -16.38 -9.72 -26.22
C SER A 80 -15.85 -10.82 -27.12
N TYR A 81 -14.56 -11.16 -27.04
CA TYR A 81 -13.96 -12.27 -27.78
C TYR A 81 -13.95 -13.58 -26.99
N THR A 82 -14.29 -13.55 -25.71
CA THR A 82 -14.46 -14.74 -24.90
C THR A 82 -15.95 -15.08 -24.89
N ASP A 83 -16.35 -16.14 -25.61
CA ASP A 83 -17.74 -16.63 -25.67
C ASP A 83 -18.21 -17.22 -24.32
N ASN A 84 -18.19 -16.41 -23.27
CA ASN A 84 -18.42 -16.81 -21.89
C ASN A 84 -19.36 -15.81 -21.20
N ASP A 85 -20.64 -16.17 -21.13
CA ASP A 85 -21.69 -15.34 -20.53
C ASP A 85 -21.42 -14.98 -19.07
N ASN A 86 -20.73 -15.85 -18.32
CA ASN A 86 -20.37 -15.57 -16.93
C ASN A 86 -19.33 -14.46 -16.82
N LEU A 87 -18.36 -14.40 -17.75
CA LEU A 87 -17.41 -13.28 -17.82
C LEU A 87 -18.16 -12.00 -18.17
N GLN A 88 -19.01 -12.02 -19.20
CA GLN A 88 -19.83 -10.87 -19.57
C GLN A 88 -20.61 -10.33 -18.37
N ALA A 89 -21.42 -11.18 -17.72
CA ALA A 89 -22.22 -10.80 -16.56
C ALA A 89 -21.39 -10.23 -15.39
N THR A 90 -20.17 -10.75 -15.17
CA THR A 90 -19.26 -10.26 -14.12
C THR A 90 -18.69 -8.87 -14.45
N PHE A 91 -18.32 -8.63 -15.72
CA PHE A 91 -17.61 -7.41 -16.10
C PHE A 91 -18.52 -6.25 -16.54
N THR A 92 -19.72 -6.51 -17.06
CA THR A 92 -20.68 -5.47 -17.43
C THR A 92 -20.91 -4.41 -16.34
N PRO A 93 -21.20 -4.76 -15.06
CA PRO A 93 -21.46 -3.75 -14.03
C PRO A 93 -20.23 -2.89 -13.75
N ILE A 94 -19.04 -3.48 -13.69
CA ILE A 94 -17.81 -2.72 -13.40
C ILE A 94 -17.39 -1.84 -14.58
N LEU A 95 -17.54 -2.30 -15.83
CA LEU A 95 -17.29 -1.50 -17.02
C LEU A 95 -18.25 -0.31 -17.12
N THR A 96 -19.50 -0.49 -16.68
CA THR A 96 -20.53 0.56 -16.62
C THR A 96 -20.19 1.59 -15.55
N LYS A 97 -19.79 1.13 -14.35
CA LYS A 97 -19.32 1.99 -13.27
C LYS A 97 -18.09 2.81 -13.67
N ALA A 98 -17.09 2.16 -14.27
CA ALA A 98 -15.89 2.83 -14.78
C ALA A 98 -16.23 3.85 -15.88
N LYS A 99 -17.18 3.53 -16.77
CA LYS A 99 -17.68 4.47 -17.79
C LYS A 99 -18.29 5.73 -17.15
N ALA A 100 -19.20 5.58 -16.20
CA ALA A 100 -19.83 6.71 -15.52
C ALA A 100 -18.81 7.60 -14.78
N ALA A 101 -17.82 7.00 -14.11
CA ALA A 101 -16.75 7.75 -13.47
C ALA A 101 -15.90 8.53 -14.49
N THR A 102 -15.55 7.89 -15.62
CA THR A 102 -14.77 8.51 -16.71
C THR A 102 -15.51 9.69 -17.32
N GLU A 103 -16.81 9.56 -17.58
CA GLU A 103 -17.65 10.62 -18.16
C GLU A 103 -17.76 11.82 -17.20
N ARG A 104 -17.94 11.56 -15.90
CA ARG A 104 -17.93 12.61 -14.87
C ARG A 104 -16.59 13.34 -14.80
N LEU A 105 -15.47 12.62 -14.88
CA LEU A 105 -14.14 13.22 -14.89
C LEU A 105 -13.91 14.08 -16.14
N GLY A 106 -14.32 13.61 -17.31
CA GLY A 106 -14.26 14.38 -18.55
C GLY A 106 -15.04 15.69 -18.45
N GLN A 107 -16.29 15.64 -17.96
CA GLN A 107 -17.12 16.83 -17.78
C GLN A 107 -16.48 17.88 -16.86
N ILE A 108 -15.83 17.46 -15.77
CA ILE A 108 -15.16 18.39 -14.85
C ILE A 108 -13.88 18.97 -15.48
N LEU A 109 -13.15 18.17 -16.25
CA LEU A 109 -11.98 18.65 -16.99
C LEU A 109 -12.36 19.68 -18.07
N ASP A 110 -13.51 19.52 -18.72
CA ASP A 110 -14.00 20.48 -19.73
C ASP A 110 -14.42 21.82 -19.11
N LEU A 111 -14.83 21.81 -17.83
CA LEU A 111 -15.30 22.98 -17.09
C LEU A 111 -14.19 23.62 -16.22
N ILE A 112 -12.93 23.24 -16.42
CA ILE A 112 -11.87 23.65 -15.50
C ILE A 112 -11.48 25.13 -15.66
N GLU A 113 -12.08 25.95 -14.81
CA GLU A 113 -11.70 27.35 -14.63
C GLU A 113 -10.64 27.50 -13.51
N ASP A 114 -10.16 28.72 -13.26
CA ASP A 114 -9.22 29.04 -12.15
C ASP A 114 -9.88 29.06 -10.77
N ASP A 115 -11.03 28.39 -10.62
CA ASP A 115 -11.74 28.29 -9.36
C ASP A 115 -11.29 27.08 -8.51
N LYS A 116 -11.23 27.31 -7.20
CA LYS A 116 -10.81 26.32 -6.20
C LYS A 116 -11.80 25.17 -6.08
N GLU A 117 -13.09 25.44 -6.21
CA GLU A 117 -14.14 24.43 -6.13
C GLU A 117 -13.99 23.40 -7.25
N THR A 118 -13.75 23.87 -8.48
CA THR A 118 -13.56 23.00 -9.64
C THR A 118 -12.32 22.12 -9.51
N VAL A 119 -11.21 22.64 -8.98
CA VAL A 119 -10.00 21.84 -8.71
C VAL A 119 -10.27 20.76 -7.64
N HIS A 120 -11.03 21.08 -6.59
CA HIS A 120 -11.41 20.09 -5.58
C HIS A 120 -12.31 19.00 -6.17
N ASN A 121 -13.32 19.38 -6.94
CA ASN A 121 -14.20 18.46 -7.65
C ASN A 121 -13.41 17.56 -8.62
N LEU A 122 -12.39 18.12 -9.28
CA LEU A 122 -11.48 17.37 -10.14
C LEU A 122 -10.71 16.31 -9.34
N ILE A 123 -10.06 16.69 -8.24
CA ILE A 123 -9.34 15.77 -7.34
C ILE A 123 -10.25 14.61 -6.91
N GLN A 124 -11.48 14.93 -6.47
CA GLN A 124 -12.44 13.92 -6.02
C GLN A 124 -12.88 12.99 -7.15
N SER A 125 -13.15 13.53 -8.34
CA SER A 125 -13.55 12.76 -9.52
C SER A 125 -12.42 11.85 -10.03
N THR A 126 -11.18 12.34 -10.01
CA THR A 126 -9.98 11.56 -10.35
C THR A 126 -9.78 10.41 -9.37
N ALA A 127 -9.94 10.64 -8.06
CA ALA A 127 -9.88 9.58 -7.05
C ALA A 127 -11.00 8.52 -7.22
N GLN A 128 -12.21 8.94 -7.61
CA GLN A 128 -13.30 8.03 -7.94
C GLN A 128 -12.98 7.18 -9.18
N CYS A 129 -12.41 7.77 -10.23
CA CYS A 129 -11.93 7.01 -11.40
C CYS A 129 -10.86 5.98 -11.04
N ILE A 130 -9.86 6.38 -10.24
CA ILE A 130 -8.81 5.46 -9.76
C ILE A 130 -9.43 4.31 -8.95
N SER A 131 -10.45 4.58 -8.14
CA SER A 131 -11.14 3.53 -7.37
C SER A 131 -11.90 2.56 -8.27
N ALA A 132 -12.60 3.05 -9.29
CA ALA A 132 -13.27 2.20 -10.28
C ALA A 132 -12.27 1.35 -11.09
N LEU A 133 -11.11 1.92 -11.43
CA LEU A 133 -10.01 1.21 -12.09
C LEU A 133 -9.43 0.10 -11.21
N LYS A 134 -9.22 0.36 -9.91
CA LYS A 134 -8.74 -0.67 -8.97
C LYS A 134 -9.69 -1.86 -8.92
N GLU A 135 -10.99 -1.61 -8.83
CA GLU A 135 -12.01 -2.67 -8.87
C GLU A 135 -11.98 -3.44 -10.20
N LEU A 136 -11.83 -2.75 -11.34
CA LEU A 136 -11.71 -3.39 -12.66
C LEU A 136 -10.46 -4.30 -12.73
N CYS A 137 -9.30 -3.79 -12.32
CA CYS A 137 -8.04 -4.56 -12.29
C CYS A 137 -8.12 -5.75 -11.34
N TYR A 138 -8.81 -5.60 -10.22
CA TYR A 138 -9.06 -6.69 -9.27
C TYR A 138 -9.85 -7.82 -9.93
N ILE A 139 -11.01 -7.51 -10.52
CA ILE A 139 -11.86 -8.52 -11.18
C ILE A 139 -11.07 -9.18 -12.32
N LEU A 140 -10.34 -8.37 -13.10
CA LEU A 140 -9.47 -8.86 -14.16
C LEU A 140 -8.44 -9.86 -13.65
N THR A 141 -7.75 -9.57 -12.55
CA THR A 141 -6.75 -10.47 -11.95
C THR A 141 -7.38 -11.79 -11.53
N THR A 142 -8.56 -11.76 -10.89
CA THR A 142 -9.25 -12.97 -10.42
C THR A 142 -9.75 -13.87 -11.56
N ARG A 143 -9.99 -13.29 -12.74
CA ARG A 143 -10.52 -14.00 -13.93
C ARG A 143 -9.51 -14.10 -15.07
N LEU A 144 -8.26 -13.69 -14.85
CA LEU A 144 -7.26 -13.54 -15.91
C LEU A 144 -6.98 -14.86 -16.62
N SER A 145 -6.91 -15.97 -15.88
CA SER A 145 -6.67 -17.29 -16.45
C SER A 145 -7.76 -17.71 -17.45
N ILE A 146 -9.03 -17.49 -17.10
CA ILE A 146 -10.18 -17.81 -17.95
C ILE A 146 -10.18 -16.92 -19.19
N ILE A 147 -9.89 -15.63 -19.03
CA ILE A 147 -9.79 -14.67 -20.13
C ILE A 147 -8.68 -15.09 -21.09
N VAL A 148 -7.47 -15.36 -20.58
CA VAL A 148 -6.32 -15.72 -21.42
C VAL A 148 -6.53 -17.04 -22.14
N GLN A 149 -7.22 -18.02 -21.53
CA GLN A 149 -7.54 -19.30 -22.17
C GLN A 149 -8.48 -19.15 -23.38
N GLY A 150 -9.38 -18.17 -23.37
CA GLY A 150 -10.30 -17.91 -24.48
C GLY A 150 -9.83 -16.85 -25.47
N LEU A 151 -8.67 -16.22 -25.25
CA LEU A 151 -8.13 -15.20 -26.14
C LEU A 151 -7.03 -15.74 -27.05
N ASP A 152 -6.94 -15.20 -28.27
CA ASP A 152 -5.71 -15.31 -29.06
C ASP A 152 -4.56 -14.61 -28.33
N SER A 153 -3.39 -15.24 -28.35
CA SER A 153 -2.08 -14.70 -27.96
C SER A 153 -1.87 -13.22 -28.30
N LYS A 154 -2.37 -12.73 -29.45
CA LYS A 154 -2.28 -11.32 -29.87
C LYS A 154 -3.06 -10.40 -28.91
N PHE A 155 -4.29 -10.78 -28.56
CA PHE A 155 -5.13 -10.03 -27.62
C PHE A 155 -4.61 -10.15 -26.19
N SER A 156 -4.11 -11.32 -25.78
CA SER A 156 -3.49 -11.51 -24.47
C SER A 156 -2.26 -10.61 -24.30
N ARG A 157 -1.39 -10.52 -25.32
CA ARG A 157 -0.23 -9.62 -25.31
C ARG A 157 -0.66 -8.16 -25.25
N HIS A 158 -1.66 -7.78 -26.04
CA HIS A 158 -2.19 -6.42 -26.04
C HIS A 158 -2.79 -6.04 -24.67
N LEU A 159 -3.56 -6.93 -24.05
CA LEU A 159 -4.08 -6.75 -22.69
C LEU A 159 -2.96 -6.55 -21.68
N LEU A 160 -1.91 -7.37 -21.74
CA LEU A 160 -0.77 -7.29 -20.83
C LEU A 160 -0.05 -5.93 -20.93
N ILE A 161 0.23 -5.46 -22.16
CA ILE A 161 0.88 -4.16 -22.38
C ILE A 161 0.02 -3.03 -21.78
N HIS A 162 -1.28 -3.02 -22.06
CA HIS A 162 -2.19 -2.01 -21.53
C HIS A 162 -2.30 -2.04 -20.01
N LEU A 163 -2.25 -3.23 -19.39
CA LEU A 163 -2.26 -3.35 -17.93
C LEU A 163 -0.99 -2.77 -17.29
N TYR A 164 0.18 -3.06 -17.88
CA TYR A 164 1.44 -2.52 -17.36
C TYR A 164 1.49 -1.01 -17.47
N SER A 165 1.16 -0.44 -18.64
CA SER A 165 1.10 1.01 -18.82
C SER A 165 0.11 1.65 -17.84
N ALA A 166 -1.12 1.11 -17.76
CA ALA A 166 -2.12 1.63 -16.84
C ALA A 166 -1.68 1.60 -15.37
N THR A 167 -0.93 0.58 -14.95
CA THR A 167 -0.47 0.47 -13.56
C THR A 167 0.54 1.57 -13.22
N VAL A 168 1.43 1.90 -14.15
CA VAL A 168 2.40 2.99 -13.99
C VAL A 168 1.66 4.33 -13.93
N ASP A 169 0.78 4.58 -14.90
CA ASP A 169 0.02 5.82 -15.02
C ASP A 169 -0.87 6.07 -13.77
N ILE A 170 -1.54 5.02 -13.27
CA ILE A 170 -2.34 5.08 -12.04
C ILE A 170 -1.47 5.41 -10.83
N LYS A 171 -0.29 4.79 -10.72
CA LYS A 171 0.62 5.01 -9.59
C LYS A 171 1.12 6.45 -9.56
N GLU A 172 1.59 6.96 -10.69
CA GLU A 172 2.12 8.32 -10.79
C GLU A 172 1.03 9.37 -10.52
N ALA A 173 -0.14 9.22 -11.15
CA ALA A 173 -1.27 10.12 -10.89
C ALA A 173 -1.74 10.06 -9.43
N TRP A 174 -1.74 8.88 -8.79
CA TRP A 174 -2.12 8.76 -7.38
C TRP A 174 -1.12 9.46 -6.45
N GLN A 175 0.18 9.42 -6.74
CA GLN A 175 1.19 10.14 -5.95
C GLN A 175 0.95 11.66 -5.99
N ILE A 176 0.46 12.18 -7.12
CA ILE A 176 0.10 13.60 -7.26
C ILE A 176 -1.21 13.90 -6.54
N ILE A 177 -2.25 13.07 -6.68
CA ILE A 177 -3.59 13.35 -6.15
C ILE A 177 -3.72 13.08 -4.64
N SER A 178 -3.07 12.04 -4.13
CA SER A 178 -3.25 11.56 -2.74
C SER A 178 -3.00 12.60 -1.63
N PRO A 179 -2.03 13.52 -1.71
CA PRO A 179 -1.83 14.53 -0.67
C PRO A 179 -3.03 15.47 -0.52
N TYR A 180 -3.80 15.69 -1.59
CA TYR A 180 -4.91 16.64 -1.60
C TYR A 180 -6.24 16.03 -1.14
N LEU A 181 -6.32 14.71 -0.97
CA LEU A 181 -7.53 14.03 -0.49
C LEU A 181 -7.72 14.15 1.04
N THR A 182 -6.65 14.42 1.78
CA THR A 182 -6.65 14.46 3.25
C THR A 182 -6.72 15.87 3.82
N ILE A 183 -6.52 16.88 2.97
CA ILE A 183 -6.40 18.27 3.37
C ILE A 183 -7.77 18.94 3.18
N ASP A 184 -8.24 19.63 4.22
CA ASP A 184 -9.47 20.41 4.19
C ASP A 184 -9.40 21.44 3.03
N PRO A 185 -10.38 21.48 2.09
CA PRO A 185 -10.24 22.16 0.79
C PRO A 185 -9.90 23.66 0.88
N LEU A 186 -10.17 24.27 2.03
CA LEU A 186 -9.97 25.69 2.28
C LEU A 186 -8.50 26.09 2.50
N SER A 187 -7.60 25.14 2.78
CA SER A 187 -6.21 25.45 3.17
C SER A 187 -5.18 25.42 2.03
N ILE A 188 -5.54 24.91 0.84
CA ILE A 188 -4.59 24.53 -0.21
C ILE A 188 -4.04 25.73 -1.02
N VAL A 189 -4.66 26.93 -0.94
CA VAL A 189 -4.34 28.05 -1.87
C VAL A 189 -4.08 29.38 -1.16
N SER A 190 -3.54 29.39 0.06
CA SER A 190 -3.05 30.63 0.70
C SER A 190 -1.52 30.70 0.72
N ASN A 191 -0.89 30.58 -0.44
CA ASN A 191 0.51 31.00 -0.62
C ASN A 191 0.55 32.29 -1.44
N LYS A 192 0.11 33.39 -0.82
CA LYS A 192 0.48 34.73 -1.27
C LYS A 192 1.81 35.07 -0.61
N ALA A 193 2.81 35.28 -1.44
CA ALA A 193 4.18 35.63 -1.05
C ALA A 193 4.20 36.78 -0.03
N SER A 194 4.44 36.48 1.24
CA SER A 194 4.91 37.46 2.21
C SER A 194 6.43 37.48 2.16
N SER A 195 6.94 38.43 1.39
CA SER A 195 8.32 38.90 1.44
C SER A 195 8.66 39.33 2.88
N PHE A 196 9.54 38.60 3.55
CA PHE A 196 10.26 39.09 4.73
C PHE A 196 11.77 38.89 4.54
N ARG A 197 12.39 40.04 4.25
CA ARG A 197 13.77 40.49 4.54
C ARG A 197 14.77 39.47 5.10
N ASN A 198 15.86 39.33 4.34
CA ASN A 198 17.28 39.31 4.73
C ASN A 198 17.62 39.20 6.23
N ARG A 199 18.36 38.14 6.60
CA ARG A 199 19.56 38.27 7.43
C ARG A 199 20.51 37.08 7.28
N SER A 200 21.78 37.40 7.13
CA SER A 200 22.93 36.56 6.80
C SER A 200 23.36 35.54 7.86
N ASP A 201 24.19 34.60 7.38
CA ASP A 201 25.35 33.95 8.02
C ASP A 201 25.16 33.22 9.35
N SER A 202 25.34 31.90 9.30
CA SER A 202 26.50 31.20 9.92
C SER A 202 26.41 29.69 9.66
N GLU A 203 27.55 29.11 9.30
CA GLU A 203 27.78 27.67 9.16
C GLU A 203 27.45 26.90 10.46
N ALA A 204 26.65 25.84 10.32
CA ALA A 204 26.70 24.66 11.18
C ALA A 204 25.98 23.49 10.49
N HIS A 205 26.74 22.46 10.13
CA HIS A 205 26.21 21.19 9.67
C HIS A 205 25.30 20.56 10.73
N SER A 206 24.01 20.46 10.40
CA SER A 206 23.00 19.68 11.10
C SER A 206 22.08 19.04 10.06
N PRO A 207 21.79 17.73 10.13
CA PRO A 207 20.82 17.12 9.22
C PRO A 207 19.42 17.52 9.69
N PHE A 208 18.93 18.64 9.15
CA PHE A 208 17.56 19.08 9.26
C PHE A 208 16.65 18.08 8.53
N VAL A 209 15.92 17.27 9.30
CA VAL A 209 14.74 16.56 8.81
C VAL A 209 13.62 17.58 8.73
N SER A 210 13.18 17.90 7.50
CA SER A 210 12.12 18.87 7.24
C SER A 210 10.79 18.48 7.91
N PRO A 211 10.09 19.42 8.58
CA PRO A 211 8.76 19.19 9.15
C PRO A 211 7.68 19.44 8.09
N LEU A 212 7.56 18.51 7.14
CA LEU A 212 6.40 18.43 6.23
C LEU A 212 5.89 16.98 6.27
N CYS A 213 5.31 16.60 7.41
CA CYS A 213 4.63 15.31 7.55
C CYS A 213 3.18 15.45 7.08
N SER A 214 2.91 14.94 5.88
CA SER A 214 1.56 14.55 5.46
C SER A 214 0.97 13.54 6.48
N PRO A 215 -0.30 13.70 6.89
CA PRO A 215 -0.94 12.84 7.90
C PRO A 215 -1.33 11.45 7.37
N TYR A 216 -1.00 11.10 6.13
CA TYR A 216 -1.30 9.79 5.53
C TYR A 216 -0.04 8.93 5.34
N ARG A 217 0.79 8.82 6.38
CA ARG A 217 1.91 7.87 6.35
C ARG A 217 1.41 6.43 6.43
N ASP A 218 1.50 5.76 5.29
CA ASP A 218 1.92 4.38 5.09
C ASP A 218 1.84 3.46 6.32
N ASN A 219 0.83 2.58 6.35
CA ASN A 219 0.85 1.39 7.20
C ASN A 219 2.18 0.61 7.05
N LYS A 220 2.84 0.71 5.88
CA LYS A 220 4.18 0.15 5.65
C LYS A 220 5.21 0.63 6.66
N GLN A 221 5.22 1.91 7.05
CA GLN A 221 6.17 2.39 8.05
C GLN A 221 5.88 1.77 9.43
N LEU A 222 4.61 1.62 9.80
CA LEU A 222 4.23 0.94 11.03
C LEU A 222 4.63 -0.54 11.01
N TYR A 223 4.37 -1.26 9.91
CA TYR A 223 4.77 -2.66 9.76
C TYR A 223 6.29 -2.82 9.81
N THR A 224 7.06 -1.95 9.16
CA THR A 224 8.53 -1.95 9.24
C THR A 224 9.01 -1.68 10.66
N CYS A 225 8.44 -0.68 11.34
CA CYS A 225 8.79 -0.38 12.73
C CYS A 225 8.47 -1.56 13.65
N LEU A 226 7.33 -2.22 13.45
CA LEU A 226 6.92 -3.40 14.20
C LEU A 226 7.84 -4.60 13.91
N LYS A 227 8.23 -4.83 12.66
CA LYS A 227 9.20 -5.88 12.29
C LYS A 227 10.55 -5.64 12.96
N ASN A 228 11.00 -4.38 13.01
CA ASN A 228 12.23 -4.01 13.72
C ASN A 228 12.09 -4.26 15.23
N ALA A 229 10.93 -3.94 15.83
CA ALA A 229 10.68 -4.21 17.24
C ALA A 229 10.71 -5.72 17.56
N VAL A 230 10.09 -6.55 16.71
CA VAL A 230 10.09 -8.01 16.84
C VAL A 230 11.49 -8.59 16.64
N THR A 231 12.18 -8.22 15.56
CA THR A 231 13.56 -8.69 15.30
C THR A 231 14.51 -8.28 16.43
N GLY A 232 14.39 -7.02 16.85
CA GLY A 232 15.10 -6.45 17.98
C GLY A 232 14.89 -7.20 19.28
N SER A 233 13.65 -7.63 19.52
CA SER A 233 13.30 -8.38 20.72
C SER A 233 14.01 -9.72 20.82
N PHE A 234 14.13 -10.47 19.71
CA PHE A 234 14.79 -11.78 19.74
C PHE A 234 16.23 -11.67 20.23
N HIS A 235 16.98 -10.67 19.77
CA HIS A 235 18.36 -10.49 20.21
C HIS A 235 18.45 -10.22 21.73
N VAL A 236 17.56 -9.38 22.26
CA VAL A 236 17.54 -9.04 23.69
C VAL A 236 17.07 -10.21 24.54
N LEU A 237 16.06 -10.94 24.09
CA LEU A 237 15.53 -12.12 24.79
C LEU A 237 16.58 -13.22 24.86
N ASN A 238 17.28 -13.52 23.78
CA ASN A 238 18.37 -14.51 23.79
C ASN A 238 19.50 -14.10 24.73
N THR A 239 19.93 -12.83 24.67
CA THR A 239 20.98 -12.30 25.56
C THR A 239 20.54 -12.33 27.03
N LEU A 240 19.26 -12.05 27.29
CA LEU A 240 18.69 -12.09 28.64
C LEU A 240 18.63 -13.52 29.17
N GLN A 241 18.15 -14.48 28.37
CA GLN A 241 18.08 -15.89 28.75
C GLN A 241 19.48 -16.42 29.10
N GLN A 242 20.47 -16.17 28.26
CA GLN A 242 21.86 -16.56 28.52
C GLN A 242 22.38 -15.94 29.84
N SER A 243 22.15 -14.64 30.04
CA SER A 243 22.58 -13.96 31.27
C SER A 243 21.89 -14.52 32.52
N ILE A 244 20.63 -14.94 32.42
CA ILE A 244 19.90 -15.58 33.52
C ILE A 244 20.51 -16.94 33.82
N GLU A 245 20.77 -17.76 32.82
CA GLU A 245 21.35 -19.10 32.98
C GLU A 245 22.76 -19.04 33.60
N GLU A 246 23.62 -18.13 33.13
CA GLU A 246 24.95 -17.90 33.70
C GLU A 246 24.88 -17.50 35.19
N THR A 247 23.89 -16.66 35.54
CA THR A 247 23.66 -16.25 36.94
C THR A 247 23.15 -17.41 37.79
N LEU A 248 22.22 -18.22 37.27
CA LEU A 248 21.63 -19.36 37.99
C LEU A 248 22.64 -20.49 38.22
N ASN A 249 23.67 -20.60 37.38
CA ASN A 249 24.78 -21.54 37.58
C ASN A 249 25.76 -21.09 38.68
N SER A 250 25.68 -19.84 39.10
CA SER A 250 26.44 -19.31 40.24
C SER A 250 25.63 -19.46 41.54
N SER A 251 26.29 -19.44 42.70
CA SER A 251 25.60 -19.47 43.99
C SER A 251 24.81 -18.17 44.21
N VAL A 252 23.50 -18.18 43.92
CA VAL A 252 22.59 -17.05 44.11
C VAL A 252 21.67 -17.22 45.31
N ILE A 253 21.22 -16.09 45.86
CA ILE A 253 20.26 -16.05 46.97
C ILE A 253 18.91 -16.62 46.49
N PRO A 254 18.22 -17.47 47.30
CA PRO A 254 16.98 -18.14 46.88
C PRO A 254 15.84 -17.19 46.43
N SER A 255 15.79 -15.96 46.96
CA SER A 255 14.82 -14.94 46.54
C SER A 255 15.05 -14.48 45.10
N LEU A 256 16.31 -14.21 44.75
CA LEU A 256 16.74 -13.80 43.42
C LEU A 256 16.56 -14.94 42.42
N GLU A 257 16.93 -16.17 42.80
CA GLU A 257 16.75 -17.37 41.98
C GLU A 257 15.29 -17.54 41.54
N ARG A 258 14.33 -17.36 42.46
CA ARG A 258 12.89 -17.42 42.15
C ARG A 258 12.48 -16.34 41.14
N LYS A 259 12.97 -15.11 41.30
CA LYS A 259 12.68 -13.99 40.39
C LYS A 259 13.29 -14.22 38.99
N LEU A 260 14.50 -14.76 38.93
CA LEU A 260 15.18 -15.11 37.69
C LEU A 260 14.44 -16.23 36.94
N LYS A 261 13.97 -17.26 37.64
CA LYS A 261 13.13 -18.33 37.05
C LYS A 261 11.81 -17.79 36.49
N GLU A 262 11.13 -16.90 37.22
CA GLU A 262 9.92 -16.24 36.71
C GLU A 262 10.22 -15.33 35.50
N LEU A 263 11.33 -14.59 35.54
CA LEU A 263 11.78 -13.78 34.41
C LEU A 263 12.08 -14.64 33.18
N LEU A 264 12.71 -15.80 33.35
CA LEU A 264 12.99 -16.75 32.27
C LEU A 264 11.69 -17.25 31.64
N ARG A 265 10.70 -17.63 32.46
CA ARG A 265 9.37 -18.05 32.01
C ARG A 265 8.68 -16.94 31.21
N GLN A 266 8.76 -15.69 31.67
CA GLN A 266 8.20 -14.53 30.97
C GLN A 266 8.93 -14.23 29.67
N ALA A 267 10.25 -14.34 29.64
CA ALA A 267 11.05 -14.15 28.43
C ALA A 267 10.69 -15.18 27.35
N GLN A 268 10.46 -16.45 27.74
CA GLN A 268 10.00 -17.47 26.81
C GLN A 268 8.61 -17.15 26.25
N TYR A 269 7.66 -16.78 27.11
CA TYR A 269 6.31 -16.39 26.67
C TYR A 269 6.34 -15.22 25.66
N VAL A 270 7.17 -14.20 25.91
CA VAL A 270 7.36 -13.08 24.98
C VAL A 270 8.00 -13.54 23.66
N THR A 271 8.93 -14.49 23.70
CA THR A 271 9.57 -15.08 22.51
C THR A 271 8.54 -15.77 21.61
N ASP A 272 7.63 -16.54 22.21
CA ASP A 272 6.57 -17.23 21.46
C ASP A 272 5.61 -16.23 20.78
N LEU A 273 5.24 -15.15 21.49
CA LEU A 273 4.44 -14.06 20.93
C LEU A 273 5.17 -13.34 19.80
N ALA A 274 6.47 -13.05 19.98
CA ALA A 274 7.31 -12.43 18.96
C ALA A 274 7.34 -13.28 17.68
N HIS A 275 7.53 -14.60 17.77
CA HIS A 275 7.49 -15.50 16.63
C HIS A 275 6.14 -15.55 15.92
N LYS A 276 5.04 -15.58 16.69
CA LYS A 276 3.68 -15.55 16.13
C LYS A 276 3.44 -14.25 15.37
N LEU A 277 3.86 -13.13 15.95
CA LEU A 277 3.70 -11.81 15.36
C LEU A 277 4.58 -11.66 14.11
N ASP A 278 5.82 -12.15 14.15
CA ASP A 278 6.76 -12.11 13.03
C ASP A 278 6.19 -12.77 11.76
N LYS A 279 5.67 -14.01 11.91
CA LYS A 279 4.98 -14.74 10.84
C LYS A 279 3.78 -13.96 10.31
N SER A 280 3.05 -13.30 11.20
CA SER A 280 1.86 -12.52 10.84
C SER A 280 2.25 -11.25 10.06
N ILE A 281 3.34 -10.58 10.44
CA ILE A 281 3.88 -9.41 9.73
C ILE A 281 4.34 -9.82 8.33
N ASP A 282 5.12 -10.89 8.19
CA ASP A 282 5.62 -11.33 6.89
C ASP A 282 4.49 -11.72 5.94
N SER A 283 3.44 -12.34 6.47
CA SER A 283 2.25 -12.67 5.68
C SER A 283 1.52 -11.43 5.14
N ARG A 284 1.68 -10.28 5.79
CA ARG A 284 1.02 -9.00 5.44
C ARG A 284 1.89 -8.10 4.59
N ILE A 285 3.21 -8.10 4.81
CA ILE A 285 4.14 -7.36 3.95
C ILE A 285 4.19 -7.99 2.55
N ASN A 286 4.15 -9.33 2.46
CA ASN A 286 4.28 -10.05 1.20
C ASN A 286 2.96 -10.27 0.44
N LYS A 287 1.81 -10.10 1.09
CA LYS A 287 0.50 -10.11 0.41
C LYS A 287 0.08 -8.67 0.23
N ASP A 288 -0.02 -8.21 -1.02
CA ASP A 288 -0.57 -6.89 -1.33
C ASP A 288 -1.86 -6.65 -0.52
N GLU A 289 -1.95 -5.50 0.15
CA GLU A 289 -2.91 -5.09 1.21
C GLU A 289 -4.41 -5.32 0.91
N TYR A 290 -4.77 -5.76 -0.30
CA TYR A 290 -6.12 -5.80 -0.83
C TYR A 290 -7.03 -6.92 -0.27
N PHE A 291 -6.49 -7.87 0.51
CA PHE A 291 -7.25 -9.05 0.96
C PHE A 291 -7.15 -9.41 2.45
N VAL A 292 -6.78 -8.48 3.31
CA VAL A 292 -6.90 -8.75 4.75
C VAL A 292 -8.36 -8.61 5.14
N ASN A 293 -9.05 -9.74 5.33
CA ASN A 293 -10.38 -9.77 5.95
C ASN A 293 -10.36 -8.94 7.25
N LYS A 294 -11.35 -8.05 7.47
CA LYS A 294 -11.45 -7.19 8.66
C LYS A 294 -11.21 -7.96 9.97
N GLN A 295 -11.70 -9.20 10.05
CA GLN A 295 -11.51 -10.07 11.21
C GLN A 295 -10.04 -10.49 11.43
N GLN A 296 -9.30 -10.77 10.35
CA GLN A 296 -7.88 -11.09 10.43
C GLN A 296 -7.07 -9.85 10.82
N ASN A 297 -7.49 -8.66 10.35
CA ASN A 297 -6.87 -7.40 10.74
C ASN A 297 -7.01 -7.16 12.25
N ARG A 298 -8.22 -7.30 12.79
CA ARG A 298 -8.48 -7.21 14.23
C ARG A 298 -7.60 -8.15 15.04
N LYS A 299 -7.57 -9.45 14.68
CA LYS A 299 -6.76 -10.45 15.40
C LYS A 299 -5.27 -10.10 15.41
N PHE A 300 -4.74 -9.60 14.29
CA PHE A 300 -3.34 -9.19 14.20
C PHE A 300 -3.01 -8.03 15.17
N TRP A 301 -3.91 -7.06 15.28
CA TRP A 301 -3.73 -5.94 16.19
C TRP A 301 -3.94 -6.33 17.65
N GLU A 302 -4.85 -7.26 17.94
CA GLU A 302 -4.97 -7.88 19.26
C GLU A 302 -3.66 -8.61 19.64
N ASP A 303 -3.12 -9.43 18.73
CA ASP A 303 -1.84 -10.13 18.92
C ASP A 303 -0.69 -9.14 19.16
N THR A 304 -0.66 -8.03 18.42
CA THR A 304 0.34 -6.98 18.63
C THR A 304 0.19 -6.31 20.00
N SER A 305 -1.04 -6.00 20.43
CA SER A 305 -1.31 -5.42 21.75
C SER A 305 -0.88 -6.35 22.88
N ILE A 306 -1.16 -7.65 22.75
CA ILE A 306 -0.73 -8.68 23.70
C ILE A 306 0.79 -8.73 23.80
N TYR A 307 1.49 -8.74 22.65
CA TYR A 307 2.94 -8.69 22.59
C TYR A 307 3.53 -7.45 23.29
N LEU A 308 3.03 -6.25 22.98
CA LEU A 308 3.52 -5.02 23.58
C LEU A 308 3.30 -4.99 25.11
N LYS A 309 2.14 -5.46 25.58
CA LYS A 309 1.84 -5.58 27.03
C LYS A 309 2.79 -6.57 27.72
N ALA A 310 3.05 -7.71 27.09
CA ALA A 310 3.98 -8.71 27.61
C ALA A 310 5.41 -8.15 27.69
N MET A 311 5.83 -7.36 26.70
CA MET A 311 7.12 -6.66 26.72
C MET A 311 7.24 -5.67 27.89
N VAL A 312 6.22 -4.86 28.12
CA VAL A 312 6.21 -3.91 29.25
C VAL A 312 6.26 -4.65 30.59
N SER A 313 5.54 -5.76 30.73
CA SER A 313 5.59 -6.63 31.91
C SER A 313 7.01 -7.19 32.13
N LEU A 314 7.64 -7.70 31.07
CA LEU A 314 9.01 -8.21 31.11
C LEU A 314 10.01 -7.14 31.58
N MET A 315 9.94 -5.93 31.00
CA MET A 315 10.80 -4.79 31.39
C MET A 315 10.59 -4.38 32.85
N THR A 316 9.37 -4.50 33.36
CA THR A 316 9.04 -4.21 34.76
C THR A 316 9.69 -5.23 35.70
N LEU A 317 9.69 -6.52 35.35
CA LEU A 317 10.40 -7.56 36.09
C LEU A 317 11.91 -7.34 36.10
N ILE A 318 12.51 -7.05 34.94
CA ILE A 318 13.96 -6.75 34.81
C ILE A 318 14.34 -5.59 35.73
N ARG A 319 13.52 -4.53 35.76
CA ARG A 319 13.71 -3.38 36.66
C ARG A 319 13.54 -3.75 38.13
N SER A 320 12.61 -4.63 38.46
CA SER A 320 12.44 -5.11 39.83
C SER A 320 13.64 -5.93 40.31
N ILE A 321 14.21 -6.77 39.45
CA ILE A 321 15.40 -7.57 39.78
C ILE A 321 16.64 -6.69 39.93
N SER A 322 16.72 -5.60 39.16
CA SER A 322 17.80 -4.60 39.29
C SER A 322 17.85 -3.88 40.65
N LYS A 323 16.84 -4.06 41.50
CA LYS A 323 16.79 -3.50 42.86
C LYS A 323 17.23 -4.50 43.93
N GLU A 324 17.47 -5.77 43.57
CA GLU A 324 18.04 -6.74 44.50
C GLU A 324 19.48 -6.33 44.84
N GLU A 325 19.86 -6.50 46.10
CA GLU A 325 21.22 -6.23 46.56
C GLU A 325 22.22 -7.11 45.80
N ASP A 326 23.37 -6.54 45.46
CA ASP A 326 24.48 -7.19 44.75
C ASP A 326 24.19 -7.75 43.35
N PHE A 327 23.02 -7.47 42.77
CA PHE A 327 22.70 -7.92 41.41
C PHE A 327 22.86 -6.80 40.37
N VAL A 328 23.69 -7.05 39.35
CA VAL A 328 23.94 -6.09 38.26
C VAL A 328 23.80 -6.77 36.91
N TRP A 329 22.83 -6.33 36.11
CA TRP A 329 22.69 -6.79 34.73
C TRP A 329 23.95 -6.47 33.88
N PRO A 330 24.37 -7.38 32.99
CA PRO A 330 25.36 -7.10 31.98
C PRO A 330 25.01 -5.86 31.14
N ARG A 331 26.03 -5.15 30.65
CA ARG A 331 25.85 -3.94 29.83
C ARG A 331 25.01 -4.22 28.58
N THR A 332 25.19 -5.39 27.97
CA THR A 332 24.45 -5.87 26.79
C THR A 332 22.96 -5.97 27.07
N VAL A 333 22.56 -6.58 28.21
CA VAL A 333 21.16 -6.68 28.64
C VAL A 333 20.55 -5.28 28.86
N LYS A 334 21.27 -4.38 29.54
CA LYS A 334 20.81 -3.00 29.78
C LYS A 334 20.60 -2.24 28.46
N GLN A 335 21.54 -2.33 27.53
CA GLN A 335 21.44 -1.69 26.21
C GLN A 335 20.29 -2.28 25.38
N GLY A 336 20.12 -3.60 25.41
CA GLY A 336 19.00 -4.29 24.78
C GLY A 336 17.65 -3.80 25.30
N CYS A 337 17.50 -3.71 26.62
CA CYS A 337 16.27 -3.22 27.25
C CYS A 337 15.94 -1.77 26.86
N LEU A 338 16.96 -0.91 26.81
CA LEU A 338 16.79 0.48 26.35
C LEU A 338 16.35 0.55 24.88
N TYR A 339 16.95 -0.26 24.02
CA TYR A 339 16.59 -0.34 22.61
C TYR A 339 15.14 -0.81 22.43
N VAL A 340 14.75 -1.90 23.08
CA VAL A 340 13.38 -2.44 23.01
C VAL A 340 12.36 -1.43 23.55
N THR A 341 12.70 -0.73 24.64
CA THR A 341 11.83 0.34 25.19
C THR A 341 11.62 1.46 24.17
N ARG A 342 12.70 1.92 23.51
CA ARG A 342 12.62 2.98 22.49
C ARG A 342 11.77 2.55 21.31
N ILE A 343 12.03 1.39 20.73
CA ILE A 343 11.31 0.94 19.53
C ILE A 343 9.84 0.61 19.83
N THR A 344 9.53 0.08 21.02
CA THR A 344 8.14 -0.16 21.47
C THR A 344 7.38 1.17 21.62
N ALA A 345 8.04 2.22 22.12
CA ALA A 345 7.44 3.56 22.19
C ALA A 345 7.22 4.17 20.79
N GLU A 346 8.13 3.93 19.84
CA GLU A 346 7.94 4.35 18.45
C GLU A 346 6.76 3.63 17.79
N VAL A 347 6.63 2.32 18.00
CA VAL A 347 5.45 1.54 17.54
C VAL A 347 4.17 2.12 18.11
N ALA A 348 4.11 2.39 19.42
CA ALA A 348 2.93 2.97 20.05
C ALA A 348 2.60 4.37 19.49
N LYS A 349 3.62 5.19 19.23
CA LYS A 349 3.47 6.51 18.61
C LYS A 349 2.90 6.40 17.19
N LEU A 350 3.48 5.56 16.34
CA LEU A 350 3.03 5.35 14.97
C LEU A 350 1.61 4.75 14.92
N TRP A 351 1.32 3.83 15.84
CA TRP A 351 -0.01 3.24 15.99
C TRP A 351 -1.07 4.31 16.27
N ASN A 352 -0.85 5.14 17.29
CA ASN A 352 -1.82 6.17 17.70
C ASN A 352 -1.99 7.28 16.66
N ASN A 353 -1.02 7.44 15.76
CA ASN A 353 -1.07 8.42 14.68
C ASN A 353 -1.72 7.88 13.40
N SER A 354 -1.97 6.58 13.28
CA SER A 354 -2.58 6.01 12.07
C SER A 354 -4.11 6.06 12.15
N SER A 355 -4.71 6.74 11.16
CA SER A 355 -6.14 7.06 11.07
C SER A 355 -7.04 5.82 10.99
N THR A 356 -6.52 4.71 10.48
CA THR A 356 -7.22 3.41 10.41
C THR A 356 -7.63 2.91 11.79
N PHE A 357 -6.83 3.17 12.83
CA PHE A 357 -7.08 2.65 14.19
C PHE A 357 -8.10 3.47 14.97
N ALA A 358 -8.20 4.77 14.67
CA ALA A 358 -9.20 5.64 15.27
C ALA A 358 -10.63 5.25 14.84
N GLN A 359 -10.80 4.77 13.60
CA GLN A 359 -12.09 4.34 13.07
C GLN A 359 -12.52 2.95 13.58
N ASP A 360 -11.55 2.04 13.80
CA ASP A 360 -11.83 0.67 14.25
C ASP A 360 -11.79 0.50 15.79
N GLY A 361 -11.54 1.58 16.56
CA GLY A 361 -11.60 1.58 18.03
C GLY A 361 -10.39 0.97 18.76
N PHE A 362 -9.31 0.65 18.06
CA PHE A 362 -8.11 0.02 18.62
C PHE A 362 -7.10 1.06 19.15
N PHE A 363 -7.44 1.77 20.23
CA PHE A 363 -6.50 2.67 20.89
C PHE A 363 -5.65 1.94 21.93
N LEU A 364 -4.32 2.03 21.78
CA LEU A 364 -3.39 1.65 22.85
C LEU A 364 -3.49 2.67 23.99
N GLY A 365 -4.18 2.32 25.08
CA GLY A 365 -4.20 3.09 26.32
C GLY A 365 -5.55 3.67 26.76
N LYS A 366 -6.64 3.47 26.00
CA LYS A 366 -7.99 3.69 26.55
C LYS A 366 -8.44 2.41 27.24
N THR A 367 -8.23 2.35 28.55
CA THR A 367 -8.96 1.43 29.43
C THR A 367 -10.43 1.60 29.11
N GLU A 368 -11.12 0.51 28.78
CA GLU A 368 -12.58 0.48 28.67
C GLU A 368 -13.12 1.14 29.94
N ARG A 369 -13.67 2.36 29.82
CA ARG A 369 -14.60 2.83 30.84
C ARG A 369 -15.79 1.91 30.68
N SER A 370 -15.83 0.89 31.53
CA SER A 370 -16.99 0.03 31.73
C SER A 370 -18.22 0.91 31.64
N THR A 371 -19.08 0.60 30.67
CA THR A 371 -20.44 1.09 30.64
C THR A 371 -21.05 0.77 31.98
N SER A 372 -21.16 1.80 32.83
CA SER A 372 -21.82 1.75 34.10
C SER A 372 -23.23 1.20 33.87
N ILE A 373 -23.46 0.05 34.48
CA ILE A 373 -24.75 -0.59 34.68
C ILE A 373 -25.76 0.49 35.06
N SER A 374 -26.82 0.60 34.28
CA SER A 374 -27.98 1.42 34.57
C SER A 374 -28.51 1.06 35.95
N GLU A 375 -28.62 2.05 36.84
CA GLU A 375 -29.34 1.93 38.11
C GLU A 375 -30.75 1.40 37.82
N GLN A 376 -31.01 0.17 38.25
CA GLN A 376 -32.34 -0.39 38.42
C GLN A 376 -32.88 0.04 39.79
N ASP A 377 -34.05 0.66 39.76
CA ASP A 377 -35.13 0.65 40.77
C ASP A 377 -34.74 0.50 42.24
N ILE A 378 -34.77 1.62 42.96
CA ILE A 378 -34.95 1.66 44.42
C ILE A 378 -36.40 2.12 44.70
N PRO A 379 -37.27 1.28 45.29
CA PRO A 379 -38.61 1.69 45.71
C PRO A 379 -38.53 2.57 46.95
N MET A 380 -39.14 3.77 46.91
CA MET A 380 -39.29 4.63 48.09
C MET A 380 -40.26 4.02 49.12
N PRO A 381 -39.96 4.10 50.43
CA PRO A 381 -40.92 3.78 51.48
C PRO A 381 -41.90 4.94 51.71
N ARG A 382 -43.19 4.63 51.74
CA ARG A 382 -44.27 5.53 52.17
C ARG A 382 -44.05 5.93 53.64
N ARG A 383 -44.02 7.24 53.89
CA ARG A 383 -44.03 7.81 55.25
C ARG A 383 -45.48 8.10 55.64
N ASN A 384 -45.98 7.39 56.65
CA ASN A 384 -47.18 7.78 57.40
C ASN A 384 -46.77 8.82 58.45
N THR A 385 -47.33 10.02 58.35
CA THR A 385 -47.77 10.90 59.45
C THR A 385 -48.63 12.00 58.85
#